data_AF-A0A537QCS4-F1
#
_entry.id   AF-A0A537QCS4-F1
#
_cell.length_a   1.000
_cell.length_b   1.000
_cell.length_c   1.000
_cell.angle_alpha   90.00
_cell.angle_beta   90.00
_cell.angle_gamma   90.00
#
_symmetry.space_group_name_H-M   'P 1'
#
loop_
_entity.id
_entity.type
_entity.pdbx_description
1 polymer ?
#
loop_
_entity_poly.entity_id
_entity_poly.type
_entity_poly.pdbx_seq_one_letter_code
_entity_poly.pdbx_strand_id
1 'polypeptide(L)'
;VAAGLASWSGGESEERKLIVRGHANLLEDLKALADLERVRLLFDDLETKRDVIDLLGRAEQADGVRLFIGSENKLFSLSGSSTIIAPYRDGAGRIVGVIGVIGPTRLNYARIIPMVDYTAKVVSKVLSG
;
A
#
# COMPACT_ATOMS: atom_id res chain seq x y z
N VAL A 1 -17.46 7.10 -8.75
CA VAL A 1 -17.05 5.68 -8.61
C VAL A 1 -15.89 5.65 -7.62
N ALA A 2 -16.10 5.02 -6.47
CA ALA A 2 -15.40 5.30 -5.22
C ALA A 2 -14.08 4.53 -5.08
N ALA A 3 -13.14 5.17 -4.40
CA ALA A 3 -11.74 4.80 -4.21
C ALA A 3 -11.54 3.35 -3.75
N GLY A 4 -10.72 2.60 -4.51
CA GLY A 4 -10.10 1.39 -4.01
C GLY A 4 -8.81 1.75 -3.30
N LEU A 5 -8.76 1.56 -1.98
CA LEU A 5 -7.54 1.31 -1.21
C LEU A 5 -7.95 0.45 0.00
N ALA A 6 -7.14 -0.56 0.28
CA ALA A 6 -7.40 -1.62 1.25
C ALA A 6 -7.87 -1.06 2.61
N SER A 7 -8.91 -1.68 3.18
CA SER A 7 -9.39 -1.40 4.54
C SER A 7 -8.89 -2.49 5.47
N TRP A 8 -8.14 -2.11 6.49
CA TRP A 8 -7.69 -2.99 7.57
C TRP A 8 -8.74 -3.04 8.69
N SER A 9 -9.07 -4.23 9.18
CA SER A 9 -9.94 -4.42 10.34
C SER A 9 -9.41 -5.58 11.20
N GLY A 10 -8.97 -5.31 12.43
CA GLY A 10 -8.81 -6.33 13.49
C GLY A 10 -7.57 -6.17 14.37
N GLY A 11 -7.78 -6.10 15.70
CA GLY A 11 -6.73 -5.99 16.72
C GLY A 11 -6.09 -7.32 17.18
N GLU A 12 -4.97 -7.14 17.90
CA GLU A 12 -4.08 -7.99 18.73
C GLU A 12 -4.04 -9.54 18.68
N SER A 13 -4.79 -10.30 17.89
CA SER A 13 -4.54 -11.77 17.79
C SER A 13 -4.94 -12.39 16.44
N GLU A 14 -3.93 -13.00 15.80
CA GLU A 14 -3.93 -14.07 14.78
C GLU A 14 -4.84 -14.06 13.53
N GLU A 15 -5.65 -13.03 13.26
CA GLU A 15 -6.35 -12.93 11.96
C GLU A 15 -5.93 -11.70 11.15
N ARG A 16 -4.68 -11.70 10.66
CA ARG A 16 -4.21 -10.71 9.67
C ARG A 16 -4.94 -10.93 8.34
N LYS A 17 -5.99 -10.14 8.09
CA LYS A 17 -6.79 -10.18 6.86
C LYS A 17 -6.33 -9.08 5.89
N LEU A 18 -5.79 -9.50 4.75
CA LEU A 18 -5.46 -8.61 3.62
C LEU A 18 -6.65 -8.53 2.67
N ILE A 19 -7.18 -7.34 2.43
CA ILE A 19 -8.29 -7.10 1.50
C ILE A 19 -7.78 -6.27 0.33
N VAL A 20 -7.73 -6.87 -0.86
CA VAL A 20 -7.29 -6.20 -2.10
C VAL A 20 -8.53 -5.76 -2.91
N ARG A 21 -8.59 -4.48 -3.30
CA ARG A 21 -9.68 -3.88 -4.10
C ARG A 21 -9.08 -2.96 -5.17
N GLY A 22 -9.73 -2.83 -6.33
CA GLY A 22 -9.24 -2.00 -7.44
C GLY A 22 -8.30 -2.73 -8.41
N HIS A 23 -8.18 -4.05 -8.31
CA HIS A 23 -7.39 -4.91 -9.21
C HIS A 23 -7.77 -4.71 -10.70
N ALA A 24 -9.01 -4.34 -11.00
CA ALA A 24 -9.46 -4.06 -12.36
C ALA A 24 -8.78 -2.81 -12.99
N ASN A 25 -8.39 -1.81 -12.18
CA ASN A 25 -7.74 -0.60 -12.68
C ASN A 25 -6.31 -0.88 -13.16
N LEU A 26 -5.70 -1.98 -12.70
CA LEU A 26 -4.42 -2.47 -13.22
C LEU A 26 -4.59 -3.12 -14.61
N LEU A 27 -5.83 -3.39 -15.03
CA LEU A 27 -6.17 -4.05 -16.29
C LEU A 27 -6.72 -3.08 -17.36
N GLU A 28 -7.02 -1.82 -17.02
CA GLU A 28 -7.63 -0.85 -17.94
C GLU A 28 -6.67 -0.30 -19.01
N ASP A 29 -5.35 -0.35 -18.78
CA ASP A 29 -4.34 0.23 -19.68
C ASP A 29 -3.35 -0.83 -20.23
N LEU A 30 -3.85 -2.04 -20.47
CA LEU A 30 -3.05 -3.18 -20.93
C LEU A 30 -2.81 -3.12 -22.45
N LYS A 31 -1.73 -2.47 -22.87
CA LYS A 31 -1.31 -2.47 -24.28
C LYS A 31 -0.36 -3.62 -24.65
N ALA A 32 0.17 -4.37 -23.69
CA ALA A 32 1.09 -5.47 -23.94
C ALA A 32 0.94 -6.64 -22.94
N LEU A 33 1.14 -7.87 -23.43
CA LEU A 33 1.23 -9.10 -22.63
C LEU A 33 2.18 -8.97 -21.42
N ALA A 34 3.26 -8.18 -21.56
CA ALA A 34 4.23 -7.93 -20.51
C ALA A 34 3.64 -7.15 -19.32
N ASP A 35 2.66 -6.28 -19.53
CA ASP A 35 2.03 -5.51 -18.44
C ASP A 35 1.06 -6.40 -17.66
N LEU A 36 0.36 -7.32 -18.34
CA LEU A 36 -0.45 -8.37 -17.72
C LEU A 36 0.40 -9.30 -16.85
N GLU A 37 1.57 -9.71 -17.35
CA GLU A 37 2.49 -10.58 -16.62
C GLU A 37 3.03 -9.91 -15.36
N ARG A 38 3.36 -8.61 -15.41
CA ARG A 38 3.75 -7.84 -14.20
C ARG A 38 2.62 -7.73 -13.18
N VAL A 39 1.38 -7.52 -13.63
CA VAL A 39 0.22 -7.46 -12.73
C VAL A 39 -0.04 -8.83 -12.08
N ARG A 40 0.12 -9.93 -12.84
CA ARG A 40 0.04 -11.28 -12.28
C ARG A 40 1.11 -11.51 -11.21
N LEU A 41 2.37 -11.19 -11.51
CA LEU A 41 3.47 -11.30 -10.56
C LEU A 41 3.20 -10.46 -9.30
N LEU A 42 2.68 -9.24 -9.45
CA LEU A 42 2.27 -8.42 -8.31
C LEU A 42 1.20 -9.09 -7.45
N PHE A 43 0.22 -9.77 -8.05
CA PHE A 43 -0.79 -10.50 -7.28
C PHE A 43 -0.21 -11.70 -6.55
N ASP A 44 0.68 -12.46 -7.19
CA ASP A 44 1.39 -13.58 -6.56
C ASP A 44 2.25 -13.09 -5.37
N ASP A 45 2.91 -11.95 -5.55
CA ASP A 45 3.69 -11.26 -4.52
C ASP A 45 2.79 -10.87 -3.33
N LEU A 46 1.60 -10.29 -3.59
CA LEU A 46 0.64 -9.88 -2.56
C LEU A 46 -0.02 -11.06 -1.84
N GLU A 47 -0.19 -12.21 -2.50
CA GLU A 47 -0.74 -13.42 -1.88
C GLU A 47 0.23 -14.02 -0.85
N THR A 48 1.52 -13.77 -1.02
CA THR A 48 2.58 -14.16 -0.09
C THR A 48 2.56 -13.24 1.15
N LYS A 49 1.59 -13.47 2.04
CA LYS A 49 1.27 -12.66 3.26
C LYS A 49 2.50 -12.15 4.03
N ARG A 50 3.55 -12.97 4.11
CA ARG A 50 4.72 -12.75 4.96
C ARG A 50 5.54 -11.54 4.56
N ASP A 51 5.73 -11.32 3.28
CA ASP A 51 6.59 -10.23 2.83
C ASP A 51 5.85 -8.88 2.93
N VAL A 52 4.51 -8.89 2.72
CA VAL A 52 3.67 -7.69 2.86
C VAL A 52 3.71 -7.22 4.32
N ILE A 53 3.67 -8.16 5.25
CA ILE A 53 3.84 -7.88 6.69
C ILE A 53 5.18 -7.20 6.96
N ASP A 54 6.29 -7.70 6.40
CA ASP A 54 7.61 -7.09 6.62
C ASP A 54 7.70 -5.66 6.06
N LEU A 55 7.07 -5.39 4.91
CA LEU A 55 6.98 -4.03 4.36
C LEU A 55 6.22 -3.09 5.30
N LEU A 56 5.07 -3.55 5.81
CA LEU A 56 4.20 -2.77 6.69
C LEU A 56 4.85 -2.57 8.08
N GLY A 57 5.52 -3.58 8.61
CA GLY A 57 6.27 -3.46 9.87
C GLY A 57 7.43 -2.46 9.76
N ARG A 58 8.08 -2.37 8.59
CA ARG A 58 9.00 -1.27 8.32
C ARG A 58 8.23 0.04 8.41
N ALA A 59 7.11 0.18 7.70
CA ALA A 59 6.22 1.35 7.58
C ALA A 59 5.81 1.99 8.92
N GLU A 60 5.57 1.16 9.94
CA GLU A 60 5.16 1.55 11.28
C GLU A 60 6.24 2.30 12.08
N GLN A 61 7.51 2.28 11.65
CA GLN A 61 8.61 2.95 12.37
C GLN A 61 8.94 4.36 11.84
N ALA A 62 8.22 4.88 10.83
CA ALA A 62 8.53 6.18 10.23
C ALA A 62 7.64 7.29 10.77
N ASP A 63 8.20 8.50 10.80
CA ASP A 63 7.49 9.72 11.17
C ASP A 63 6.68 10.35 10.00
N GLY A 64 6.72 9.76 8.81
CA GLY A 64 6.05 10.31 7.63
C GLY A 64 5.91 9.35 6.46
N VAL A 65 5.61 9.90 5.28
CA VAL A 65 5.44 9.13 4.05
C VAL A 65 6.74 8.43 3.69
N ARG A 66 6.65 7.16 3.30
CA ARG A 66 7.74 6.41 2.69
C ARG A 66 7.39 5.94 1.29
N LEU A 67 8.37 6.08 0.42
CA LEU A 67 8.37 5.54 -0.92
C LEU A 67 9.33 4.35 -0.97
N PHE A 68 8.82 3.22 -1.43
CA PHE A 68 9.58 2.02 -1.73
C PHE A 68 9.53 1.82 -3.25
N ILE A 69 10.68 1.78 -3.90
CA ILE A 69 10.79 1.62 -5.35
C ILE A 69 11.37 0.24 -5.67
N GLY A 70 10.59 -0.64 -6.30
CA GLY A 70 11.07 -1.91 -6.84
C GLY A 70 11.83 -2.78 -5.82
N SER A 71 13.08 -3.12 -6.15
CA SER A 71 13.92 -4.10 -5.47
C SER A 71 14.43 -3.70 -4.08
N GLU A 72 13.99 -2.58 -3.52
CA GLU A 72 14.21 -2.23 -2.11
C GLU A 72 13.46 -3.18 -1.15
N ASN A 73 12.56 -4.02 -1.69
CA ASN A 73 11.99 -5.17 -1.00
C ASN A 73 11.85 -6.38 -1.95
N LYS A 74 12.02 -7.61 -1.43
CA LYS A 74 11.97 -8.85 -2.25
C LYS A 74 10.62 -9.05 -2.96
N LEU A 75 9.56 -8.49 -2.39
CA LEU A 75 8.19 -8.47 -2.93
C LEU A 75 8.01 -7.77 -4.28
N PHE A 76 8.78 -6.73 -4.58
CA PHE A 76 8.43 -5.84 -5.70
C PHE A 76 9.57 -5.73 -6.73
N SER A 77 10.68 -6.44 -6.49
CA SER A 77 11.78 -6.55 -7.45
C SER A 77 11.36 -7.25 -8.74
N LEU A 78 10.46 -8.23 -8.66
CA LEU A 78 10.05 -9.05 -9.81
C LEU A 78 8.87 -8.44 -10.57
N SER A 79 7.93 -7.80 -9.87
CA SER A 79 6.77 -7.16 -10.49
C SER A 79 7.03 -5.76 -11.07
N GLY A 80 8.18 -5.15 -10.78
CA GLY A 80 8.47 -3.78 -11.23
C GLY A 80 7.56 -2.73 -10.60
N SER A 81 7.13 -2.99 -9.36
CA SER A 81 6.16 -2.15 -8.65
C SER A 81 6.84 -1.17 -7.70
N SER A 82 6.12 -0.13 -7.30
CA SER A 82 6.50 0.84 -6.28
C SER A 82 5.33 1.03 -5.31
N THR A 83 5.67 1.27 -4.04
CA THR A 83 4.71 1.40 -2.95
C THR A 83 4.95 2.70 -2.20
N ILE A 84 3.89 3.51 -2.07
CA ILE A 84 3.90 4.77 -1.30
C ILE A 84 3.00 4.55 -0.10
N ILE A 85 3.53 4.66 1.12
CA ILE A 85 2.80 4.39 2.36
C ILE A 85 2.99 5.51 3.37
N ALA A 86 1.96 5.79 4.15
CA ALA A 86 1.98 6.74 5.25
C ALA A 86 1.31 6.13 6.50
N PRO A 87 1.92 6.25 7.68
CA PRO A 87 1.31 5.80 8.92
C PRO A 87 0.17 6.74 9.34
N TYR A 88 -0.87 6.18 9.95
CA TYR A 88 -1.91 6.95 10.62
C TYR A 88 -1.91 6.64 12.12
N ARG A 89 -2.33 7.62 12.93
CA ARG A 89 -2.19 7.61 14.38
C ARG A 89 -3.54 7.80 15.08
N ASP A 90 -3.65 7.25 16.28
CA ASP A 90 -4.78 7.52 17.17
C ASP A 90 -4.59 8.83 17.95
N GLY A 91 -5.58 9.20 18.76
CA GLY A 91 -5.54 10.41 19.59
C GLY A 91 -4.42 10.43 20.65
N ALA A 92 -3.82 9.27 20.97
CA ALA A 92 -2.66 9.16 21.84
C ALA A 92 -1.33 9.28 21.07
N GLY A 93 -1.37 9.51 19.76
CA GLY A 93 -0.19 9.62 18.90
C GLY A 93 0.44 8.27 18.52
N ARG A 94 -0.19 7.15 18.87
CA ARG A 94 0.31 5.80 18.56
C ARG A 94 -0.02 5.47 17.11
N ILE A 95 0.94 4.88 16.40
CA ILE A 95 0.69 4.36 15.05
C ILE A 95 -0.20 3.14 15.18
N VAL A 96 -1.37 3.22 14.57
CA VAL A 96 -2.42 2.18 14.61
C VAL A 96 -2.55 1.47 13.26
N GLY A 97 -1.78 1.89 12.26
CA GLY A 97 -1.66 1.24 10.97
C GLY A 97 -1.07 2.16 9.92
N VAL A 98 -1.03 1.67 8.69
CA VAL A 98 -0.54 2.43 7.54
C VAL A 98 -1.52 2.36 6.37
N ILE A 99 -1.53 3.42 5.57
CA ILE A 99 -2.26 3.47 4.30
C ILE A 99 -1.26 3.65 3.17
N GLY A 100 -1.53 3.07 2.01
CA GLY A 100 -0.67 3.29 0.85
C GLY A 100 -1.23 2.88 -0.49
N VAL A 101 -0.46 3.21 -1.51
CA VAL A 101 -0.74 2.96 -2.92
C VAL A 101 0.37 2.09 -3.48
N ILE A 102 0.00 1.05 -4.22
CA ILE A 102 0.90 0.19 -4.99
C ILE A 102 0.63 0.43 -6.47
N GLY A 103 1.68 0.59 -7.27
CA GLY A 103 1.56 0.72 -8.71
C GLY A 103 2.89 0.49 -9.43
N PRO A 104 2.96 0.65 -10.76
CA PRO A 104 4.20 0.46 -11.52
C PRO A 104 5.28 1.48 -11.13
N THR A 105 6.56 1.22 -11.46
CA THR A 105 7.70 2.10 -11.12
C THR A 105 7.63 3.52 -11.69
N ARG A 106 6.69 3.81 -12.60
CA ARG A 106 6.48 5.13 -13.22
C ARG A 106 5.12 5.68 -12.82
N LEU A 107 4.97 6.04 -11.55
CA LEU A 107 3.80 6.76 -11.04
C LEU A 107 4.02 8.28 -11.09
N ASN A 108 2.93 9.04 -11.10
CA ASN A 108 2.98 10.48 -10.85
C ASN A 108 3.18 10.73 -9.34
N TYR A 109 4.42 10.61 -8.87
CA TYR A 109 4.77 10.75 -7.45
C TYR A 109 4.35 12.10 -6.87
N ALA A 110 4.45 13.18 -7.66
CA ALA A 110 4.04 14.53 -7.27
C ALA A 110 2.55 14.60 -6.92
N ARG A 111 1.71 13.76 -7.54
CA ARG A 111 0.28 13.66 -7.22
C ARG A 111 0.00 12.65 -6.11
N ILE A 112 0.64 11.48 -6.13
CA ILE A 112 0.27 10.38 -5.23
C ILE A 112 0.78 10.61 -3.80
N ILE A 113 2.00 11.12 -3.62
CA ILE A 113 2.59 11.34 -2.29
C ILE A 113 1.70 12.26 -1.43
N PRO A 114 1.27 13.46 -1.91
CA PRO A 114 0.40 14.33 -1.13
C PRO A 114 -0.97 13.73 -0.84
N MET A 115 -1.53 12.94 -1.76
CA MET A 115 -2.83 12.29 -1.53
C MET A 115 -2.75 11.23 -0.43
N VAL A 116 -1.70 10.40 -0.43
CA VAL A 116 -1.50 9.38 0.61
C VAL A 116 -1.27 10.02 1.99
N ASP A 117 -0.42 11.05 2.05
CA ASP A 117 -0.18 11.82 3.29
C ASP A 117 -1.47 12.44 3.85
N TYR A 118 -2.22 13.13 2.99
CA TYR A 118 -3.47 13.76 3.39
C TYR A 118 -4.49 12.71 3.88
N THR A 119 -4.59 11.57 3.18
CA THR A 119 -5.52 10.51 3.58
C THR A 119 -5.15 9.93 4.94
N ALA A 120 -3.87 9.68 5.21
CA ALA A 120 -3.40 9.23 6.52
C ALA A 120 -3.72 10.23 7.63
N LYS A 121 -3.56 11.53 7.37
CA LYS A 121 -3.91 12.60 8.32
C LYS A 121 -5.41 12.67 8.60
N VAL A 122 -6.25 12.52 7.57
CA VAL A 122 -7.70 12.49 7.73
C VAL A 122 -8.14 11.28 8.55
N VAL A 123 -7.61 10.08 8.24
CA VAL A 123 -7.88 8.86 9.02
C VAL A 123 -7.44 9.06 10.48
N SER A 124 -6.25 9.61 10.71
CA SER A 124 -5.76 9.92 12.06
C SER A 124 -6.72 10.85 12.81
N LYS A 125 -7.23 11.89 12.15
CA LYS A 125 -8.18 12.83 12.74
C LYS A 125 -9.51 12.16 13.12
N VAL A 126 -10.00 11.23 12.30
CA VAL A 126 -11.23 10.47 12.59
C VAL A 126 -11.03 9.53 13.78
N LEU A 127 -9.86 8.90 13.88
CA LEU A 127 -9.51 7.98 14.99
C LEU A 127 -9.09 8.69 16.28
N SER A 128 -8.77 9.99 16.20
CA SER A 128 -8.47 10.84 17.35
C SER A 128 -9.71 11.50 17.96
N GLY A 129 -10.90 11.18 17.42
CA GLY A 129 -12.19 11.69 17.90
C GLY A 129 -12.52 11.29 19.32
#